data_AF-A0A972WUG1-F1
#
_entry.id   AF-A0A972WUG1-F1
#
_cell.length_a   1.000
_cell.length_b   1.000
_cell.length_c   1.000
_cell.angle_alpha   90.00
_cell.angle_beta   90.00
_cell.angle_gamma   90.00
#
_symmetry.space_group_name_H-M   'P 1'
#
loop_
_entity.id
_entity.type
_entity.pdbx_description
1 polymer ?
#
loop_
_entity_poly.entity_id
_entity_poly.type
_entity_poly.pdbx_seq_one_letter_code
_entity_poly.pdbx_strand_id
1 'polypeptide(L)'
;MAIRLATLPVEEVRALAGLQGYPRWAGGMTVDCRLIEDHLAGEHVIPPSDDRDPNAPLAPEEHAGRIAWLVKNVARNGCSITIRDGRIQDGNHRLAAALYRGDDLVRVCFMD
;
A
#
# COMPACT_ATOMS: atom_id res chain seq x y z
N MET A 1 20.30 -0.37 -15.19
CA MET A 1 19.05 -0.22 -14.45
C MET A 1 18.03 0.37 -15.41
N ALA A 2 17.11 -0.44 -15.90
CA ALA A 2 16.02 0.04 -16.75
C ALA A 2 14.82 0.39 -15.85
N ILE A 3 14.21 1.54 -16.07
CA ILE A 3 12.98 1.95 -15.39
C ILE A 3 11.85 1.89 -16.40
N ARG A 4 10.78 1.18 -16.08
CA ARG A 4 9.58 1.11 -16.91
C ARG A 4 8.35 1.51 -16.11
N LEU A 5 7.58 2.46 -16.64
CA LEU A 5 6.32 2.89 -16.05
C LEU A 5 5.14 2.22 -16.75
N ALA A 6 4.15 1.78 -15.99
CA ALA A 6 2.90 1.22 -16.51
C ALA A 6 1.72 1.61 -15.62
N THR A 7 0.50 1.48 -16.14
CA THR A 7 -0.71 1.44 -15.32
C THR A 7 -1.33 0.07 -15.51
N LEU A 8 -1.56 -0.65 -14.42
CA LEU A 8 -1.99 -2.04 -14.44
C LEU A 8 -3.22 -2.23 -13.54
N PRO A 9 -4.04 -3.27 -13.80
CA PRO A 9 -5.06 -3.71 -12.87
C PRO A 9 -4.46 -4.01 -11.49
N VAL A 10 -5.15 -3.60 -10.43
CA VAL A 10 -4.71 -3.86 -9.05
C VAL A 10 -4.50 -5.36 -8.80
N GLU A 11 -5.38 -6.19 -9.36
CA GLU A 11 -5.30 -7.65 -9.28
C GLU A 11 -4.08 -8.23 -9.99
N GLU A 12 -3.67 -7.65 -11.13
CA GLU A 12 -2.46 -8.06 -11.83
C GLU A 12 -1.21 -7.74 -11.00
N VAL A 13 -1.17 -6.55 -10.40
CA VAL A 13 -0.07 -6.17 -9.48
C VAL A 13 -0.03 -7.07 -8.26
N ARG A 14 -1.19 -7.42 -7.70
CA ARG A 14 -1.30 -8.35 -6.57
C ARG A 14 -0.74 -9.73 -6.94
N ALA A 15 -1.11 -10.26 -8.11
CA ALA A 15 -0.61 -11.53 -8.62
C ALA A 15 0.90 -11.50 -8.91
N LEU A 16 1.39 -10.45 -9.56
CA LEU A 16 2.83 -10.26 -9.84
C LEU A 16 3.66 -10.24 -8.56
N ALA A 17 3.15 -9.61 -7.51
CA ALA A 17 3.79 -9.55 -6.20
C ALA A 17 3.63 -10.83 -5.35
N GLY A 18 2.94 -11.87 -5.87
CA GLY A 18 2.69 -13.12 -5.15
C GLY A 18 1.76 -12.97 -3.94
N LEU A 19 0.86 -11.99 -3.96
CA LEU A 19 -0.06 -11.69 -2.86
C LEU A 19 -1.42 -12.38 -3.06
N GLN A 20 -1.96 -13.00 -2.00
CA GLN A 20 -3.32 -13.56 -1.99
C GLN A 20 -4.37 -12.62 -1.36
N GLY A 21 -3.94 -11.47 -0.86
CA GLY A 21 -4.78 -10.48 -0.18
C GLY A 21 -4.01 -9.18 0.03
N TYR A 22 -4.09 -8.62 1.23
CA TYR A 22 -3.27 -7.45 1.58
C TYR A 22 -1.77 -7.78 1.63
N PRO A 23 -0.90 -6.78 1.40
CA PRO A 23 0.52 -6.91 1.64
C PRO A 23 0.85 -7.34 3.08
N ARG A 24 2.00 -7.98 3.25
CA ARG A 24 2.58 -8.31 4.56
C ARG A 24 3.76 -7.40 4.86
N TRP A 25 3.87 -6.95 6.10
CA TRP A 25 5.03 -6.20 6.60
C TRP A 25 5.97 -7.10 7.40
N ALA A 26 7.12 -6.55 7.78
CA ALA A 26 8.14 -7.26 8.55
C ALA A 26 7.54 -7.96 9.79
N GLY A 27 8.02 -9.17 10.09
CA GLY A 27 7.45 -10.01 11.15
C GLY A 27 6.17 -10.76 10.76
N GLY A 28 5.78 -10.75 9.48
CA GLY A 28 4.59 -11.47 8.99
C GLY A 28 3.27 -10.74 9.26
N MET A 29 3.35 -9.47 9.63
CA MET A 29 2.21 -8.64 10.00
C MET A 29 1.28 -8.35 8.82
N THR A 30 -0.03 -8.43 9.06
CA THR A 30 -1.09 -8.04 8.12
C THR A 30 -1.99 -6.99 8.76
N VAL A 31 -2.59 -6.13 7.95
CA VAL A 31 -3.65 -5.22 8.38
C VAL A 31 -5.00 -5.77 7.94
N ASP A 32 -5.93 -5.87 8.88
CA ASP A 32 -7.33 -6.21 8.61
C ASP A 32 -8.11 -4.96 8.13
N CYS A 33 -9.07 -5.15 7.23
CA CYS A 33 -10.03 -4.13 6.82
C CYS A 33 -10.69 -3.45 8.01
N ARG A 34 -11.01 -4.21 9.07
CA ARG A 34 -11.68 -3.66 10.25
C ARG A 34 -10.85 -2.59 10.97
N LEU A 35 -9.53 -2.77 11.06
CA LEU A 35 -8.66 -1.74 11.64
C LEU A 35 -8.67 -0.47 10.78
N ILE A 36 -8.68 -0.60 9.45
CA ILE A 36 -8.77 0.55 8.54
C ILE A 36 -10.11 1.27 8.75
N GLU A 37 -11.21 0.53 8.85
CA GLU A 37 -12.56 1.06 9.11
C GLU A 37 -12.62 1.83 10.43
N ASP A 38 -12.06 1.29 11.52
CA ASP A 38 -12.04 1.95 12.83
C ASP A 38 -11.29 3.29 12.77
N HIS A 39 -10.14 3.34 12.08
CA HIS A 39 -9.39 4.58 11.86
C HIS A 39 -10.14 5.60 10.99
N LEU A 40 -10.86 5.15 9.96
CA LEU A 40 -11.67 6.01 9.10
C LEU A 40 -12.87 6.58 9.86
N ALA A 41 -13.57 5.75 10.65
CA ALA A 41 -14.73 6.14 11.43
C ALA A 41 -14.39 7.09 12.58
N GLY A 42 -13.25 6.86 13.25
CA GLY A 42 -12.75 7.74 14.32
C GLY A 42 -12.02 8.98 13.83
N GLU A 43 -11.84 9.15 12.52
CA GLU A 43 -10.99 10.19 11.91
C GLU A 43 -9.54 10.20 12.39
N HIS A 44 -9.07 9.09 12.97
CA HIS A 44 -7.72 8.93 13.50
C HIS A 44 -6.75 8.49 12.39
N VAL A 45 -6.50 9.34 11.40
CA VAL A 45 -5.60 9.02 10.28
C VAL A 45 -4.15 9.42 10.56
N ILE A 46 -3.19 8.66 10.03
CA ILE A 46 -1.75 8.91 10.24
C ILE A 46 -1.11 9.37 8.92
N PRO A 47 -0.71 10.64 8.78
CA PRO A 47 -0.08 11.13 7.57
C PRO A 47 1.32 10.53 7.34
N PRO A 48 1.84 10.59 6.10
CA PRO A 48 3.26 10.39 5.84
C PRO A 48 4.11 11.35 6.69
N SER A 49 5.30 10.91 7.08
CA SER A 49 6.26 11.70 7.86
C SER A 49 7.66 11.38 7.34
N ASP A 50 8.42 12.42 7.01
CA ASP A 50 9.78 12.31 6.49
C ASP A 50 10.82 12.05 7.59
N ASP A 51 10.47 12.32 8.84
CA ASP A 51 11.37 12.18 10.01
C ASP A 51 11.46 10.74 10.52
N ARG A 52 10.67 9.83 9.97
CA ARG A 52 10.55 8.45 10.45
C ARG A 52 11.46 7.52 9.64
N ASP A 53 12.25 6.69 10.34
CA ASP A 53 13.08 5.67 9.71
C ASP A 53 12.20 4.67 8.93
N PRO A 54 12.30 4.59 7.59
CA PRO A 54 11.46 3.72 6.78
C PRO A 54 11.60 2.23 7.16
N ASN A 55 12.71 1.83 7.79
CA ASN A 55 12.98 0.45 8.17
C ASN A 55 12.51 0.09 9.59
N ALA A 56 12.11 1.08 10.40
CA ALA A 56 11.62 0.82 11.74
C ALA A 56 10.35 -0.06 11.71
N PRO A 57 10.24 -1.08 12.58
CA PRO A 57 9.01 -1.87 12.66
C PRO A 57 7.85 -0.98 13.10
N LEU A 58 6.65 -1.31 12.61
CA LEU A 58 5.41 -0.65 12.98
C LEU A 58 4.42 -1.64 13.55
N ALA A 59 3.54 -1.16 14.41
CA ALA A 59 2.37 -1.91 14.86
C ALA A 59 1.28 -1.94 13.78
N PRO A 60 0.40 -2.97 13.77
CA PRO A 60 -0.68 -3.09 12.80
C PRO A 60 -1.59 -1.85 12.74
N GLU A 61 -1.85 -1.24 13.90
CA GLU A 61 -2.67 -0.04 14.05
C GLU A 61 -2.04 1.15 13.32
N GLU A 62 -0.71 1.31 13.40
CA GLU A 62 -0.05 2.39 12.69
C GLU A 62 -0.08 2.17 11.16
N HIS A 63 0.08 0.93 10.70
CA HIS A 63 -0.13 0.61 9.29
C HIS A 63 -1.56 0.94 8.84
N ALA A 64 -2.57 0.57 9.63
CA ALA A 64 -3.97 0.84 9.35
C ALA A 64 -4.26 2.35 9.29
N GLY A 65 -3.78 3.13 10.26
CA GLY A 65 -3.95 4.59 10.27
C GLY A 65 -3.31 5.28 9.05
N ARG A 66 -2.16 4.77 8.58
CA ARG A 66 -1.51 5.26 7.35
C ARG A 66 -2.29 4.88 6.10
N ILE A 67 -2.84 3.67 6.04
CA ILE A 67 -3.72 3.24 4.94
C ILE A 67 -4.98 4.11 4.92
N ALA A 68 -5.62 4.34 6.07
CA ALA A 68 -6.79 5.20 6.21
C ALA A 68 -6.51 6.64 5.73
N TRP A 69 -5.32 7.19 6.04
CA TRP A 69 -4.92 8.48 5.49
C TRP A 69 -4.88 8.47 3.96
N LEU A 70 -4.27 7.45 3.35
CA LEU A 70 -4.20 7.31 1.89
C LEU A 70 -5.59 7.15 1.26
N VAL A 71 -6.48 6.38 1.91
CA VAL A 71 -7.87 6.20 1.48
C VAL A 71 -8.59 7.56 1.38
N LYS A 72 -8.44 8.44 2.39
CA LYS A 72 -9.06 9.78 2.41
C LYS A 72 -8.40 10.79 1.45
N ASN A 73 -7.08 10.74 1.30
CA ASN A 73 -6.32 11.86 0.70
C ASN A 73 -5.77 11.59 -0.70
N VAL A 74 -5.70 10.33 -1.14
CA VAL A 74 -5.24 9.98 -2.48
C VAL A 74 -6.45 9.74 -3.38
N ALA A 75 -6.44 10.31 -4.60
CA ALA A 75 -7.50 10.07 -5.58
C ALA A 75 -7.64 8.57 -5.91
N ARG A 76 -8.86 8.15 -6.26
CA ARG A 76 -9.13 6.79 -6.78
C ARG A 76 -8.22 6.49 -7.98
N ASN A 77 -7.66 5.28 -8.04
CA ASN A 77 -6.67 4.87 -9.05
C ASN A 77 -5.39 5.74 -9.06
N GLY A 78 -5.17 6.48 -7.98
CA GLY A 78 -4.09 7.45 -7.84
C GLY A 78 -2.78 6.87 -7.30
N CYS A 79 -2.84 5.67 -6.71
CA CYS A 79 -1.70 5.04 -6.04
C CYS A 79 -0.59 4.64 -7.02
N SER A 80 0.66 4.81 -6.58
CA SER A 80 1.86 4.35 -7.28
C SER A 80 2.62 3.30 -6.46
N ILE A 81 3.15 2.28 -7.13
CA ILE A 81 3.84 1.15 -6.51
C ILE A 81 5.15 0.93 -7.25
N THR A 82 6.20 0.55 -6.54
CA THR A 82 7.49 0.18 -7.14
C THR A 82 7.69 -1.32 -7.02
N ILE A 83 7.91 -1.98 -8.16
CA ILE A 83 8.19 -3.42 -8.25
C ILE A 83 9.64 -3.62 -8.69
N ARG A 84 10.35 -4.49 -7.99
CA ARG A 84 11.70 -4.96 -8.32
C ARG A 84 11.77 -6.46 -8.15
N ASP A 85 12.32 -7.18 -9.12
CA ASP A 85 12.47 -8.64 -9.07
C ASP A 85 11.15 -9.39 -8.74
N GLY A 86 10.03 -8.91 -9.27
CA GLY A 86 8.69 -9.47 -9.02
C GLY A 86 8.15 -9.22 -7.60
N ARG A 87 8.77 -8.33 -6.82
CA ARG A 87 8.34 -8.00 -5.46
C ARG A 87 8.07 -6.51 -5.31
N ILE A 88 7.15 -6.16 -4.41
CA ILE A 88 6.94 -4.77 -4.03
C ILE A 88 8.14 -4.29 -3.25
N GLN A 89 8.90 -3.39 -3.84
CA GLN A 89 10.02 -2.71 -3.20
C GLN A 89 9.52 -1.54 -2.34
N ASP A 90 8.50 -0.84 -2.82
CA ASP A 90 7.86 0.29 -2.14
C ASP A 90 6.39 0.41 -2.55
N GLY A 91 5.55 0.87 -1.62
CA GLY A 91 4.13 1.10 -1.86
C GLY A 91 3.17 0.08 -1.26
N ASN A 92 3.58 -0.71 -0.27
CA ASN A 92 2.67 -1.64 0.43
C ASN A 92 1.43 -0.95 0.99
N HIS A 93 1.58 0.20 1.68
CA HIS A 93 0.41 0.96 2.16
C HIS A 93 -0.45 1.50 1.02
N ARG A 94 0.15 1.88 -0.11
CA ARG A 94 -0.57 2.41 -1.29
C ARG A 94 -1.34 1.30 -2.02
N LEU A 95 -0.76 0.11 -2.15
CA LEU A 95 -1.47 -1.06 -2.68
C LEU A 95 -2.60 -1.48 -1.73
N ALA A 96 -2.36 -1.50 -0.42
CA ALA A 96 -3.39 -1.79 0.57
C ALA A 96 -4.55 -0.78 0.48
N ALA A 97 -4.28 0.52 0.38
CA ALA A 97 -5.32 1.53 0.19
C ALA A 97 -6.11 1.34 -1.12
N ALA A 98 -5.43 0.98 -2.21
CA ALA A 98 -6.07 0.68 -3.48
C ALA A 98 -6.99 -0.56 -3.39
N LEU A 99 -6.52 -1.64 -2.76
CA LEU A 99 -7.32 -2.85 -2.50
C LEU A 99 -8.53 -2.53 -1.63
N TYR A 100 -8.36 -1.77 -0.55
CA TYR A 100 -9.44 -1.38 0.36
C TYR A 100 -10.52 -0.55 -0.34
N ARG A 101 -10.13 0.42 -1.18
CA ARG A 101 -11.09 1.25 -1.94
C ARG A 101 -11.76 0.52 -3.10
N GLY A 102 -11.26 -0.67 -3.47
CA GLY A 102 -11.65 -1.32 -4.73
C GLY A 102 -11.24 -0.47 -5.93
N ASP A 103 -10.02 0.07 -5.94
CA ASP A 103 -9.43 0.71 -7.11
C ASP A 103 -9.24 -0.32 -8.23
N ASP A 104 -9.52 0.08 -9.47
CA ASP A 104 -9.38 -0.80 -10.63
C ASP A 104 -7.92 -0.82 -11.12
N LEU A 105 -7.22 0.29 -10.97
CA LEU A 105 -5.91 0.54 -11.56
C LEU A 105 -4.91 1.13 -10.55
N VAL A 106 -3.64 0.80 -10.74
CA VAL A 106 -2.50 1.40 -10.03
C VAL A 106 -1.39 1.73 -11.01
N ARG A 107 -0.64 2.79 -10.71
CA ARG A 107 0.58 3.13 -11.45
C ARG A 107 1.74 2.30 -10.90
N VAL A 108 2.54 1.71 -11.78
CA VAL A 108 3.64 0.83 -11.41
C VAL A 108 4.93 1.32 -12.02
N CYS A 109 5.95 1.45 -11.19
CA CYS A 109 7.34 1.64 -11.58
C CYS A 109 8.07 0.30 -11.45
N PHE A 110 8.50 -0.27 -12.57
CA PHE A 110 9.35 -1.45 -12.60
C PHE A 110 10.81 -1.01 -12.60
N MET A 111 11.61 -1.61 -11.73
CA MET A 111 13.05 -1.43 -11.67
C MET A 111 13.74 -2.78 -11.91
N ASP A 112 14.55 -2.84 -12.97
CA ASP A 112 15.43 -3.97 -13.31
C ASP A 112 16.85 -3.75 -12.77
#